data_AF-A0A1M6QSX4-F1
#
_entry.id   AF-A0A1M6QSX4-F1
#
_cell.length_a   1.000
_cell.length_b   1.000
_cell.length_c   1.000
_cell.angle_alpha   90.00
_cell.angle_beta   90.00
_cell.angle_gamma   90.00
#
_symmetry.space_group_name_H-M   'P 1'
#
loop_
_entity.id
_entity.type
_entity.pdbx_description
1 polymer ?
#
loop_
_entity_poly.entity_id
_entity_poly.type
_entity_poly.pdbx_seq_one_letter_code
_entity_poly.pdbx_strand_id
1 'polypeptide(L)'
;MSMVFRTKSLLAFIFVILLLSGCGLSDDTQEQLEEAVGRAAAEALDSAKSKTANAVEELSSTIDEHGGAQGIFDKIVQFLDGLFGEFENGCEKKPAKKIERDAPRTVIKRNAEQQNYHDEVLSLTILKTAAVNIDCLRPELDSAINIVVATYHEVFKDDNYRPVITSGNDSDKHGERSARYACAAVDIRIKDVEDVKIRKTLAKAITEDLGPRYFVLHEDVGMVNEHLHIQLKSGSYNRNEVWK
;
A
#
# COMPACT_ATOMS: atom_id res chain seq x y z
N MET A 1 24.06 21.21 -18.26
CA MET A 1 24.18 20.01 -19.10
C MET A 1 23.03 19.09 -18.72
N SER A 2 21.99 19.01 -19.56
CA SER A 2 20.71 18.36 -19.21
C SER A 2 20.75 16.87 -19.53
N MET A 3 20.51 16.00 -18.55
CA MET A 3 20.38 14.55 -18.74
C MET A 3 18.91 14.20 -19.02
N VAL A 4 18.64 13.82 -20.27
CA VAL A 4 17.38 13.21 -20.70
C VAL A 4 17.50 11.70 -20.49
N PHE A 5 16.86 11.16 -19.44
CA PHE A 5 16.80 9.72 -19.20
C PHE A 5 15.76 9.04 -20.11
N ARG A 6 16.19 7.98 -20.79
CA ARG A 6 15.46 7.23 -21.82
C ARG A 6 14.30 6.42 -21.23
N THR A 7 13.06 6.87 -21.43
CA THR A 7 11.81 6.11 -21.19
C THR A 7 11.45 5.12 -22.30
N LYS A 8 12.28 4.98 -23.35
CA LYS A 8 11.96 4.19 -24.56
C LYS A 8 12.02 2.67 -24.36
N SER A 9 12.67 2.16 -23.31
CA SER A 9 12.91 0.72 -23.16
C SER A 9 11.72 -0.07 -22.56
N LEU A 10 10.91 0.57 -21.71
CA LEU A 10 9.80 -0.12 -21.04
C LEU A 10 8.57 -0.31 -21.96
N LEU A 11 8.35 0.65 -22.87
CA LEU A 11 7.25 0.64 -23.84
C LEU A 11 7.39 -0.49 -24.88
N ALA A 12 8.62 -0.82 -25.28
CA ALA A 12 8.88 -1.92 -26.21
C ALA A 12 8.51 -3.29 -25.61
N PHE A 13 8.75 -3.48 -24.30
CA PHE A 13 8.46 -4.74 -23.62
C PHE A 13 6.96 -4.98 -23.44
N ILE A 14 6.19 -3.92 -23.16
CA ILE A 14 4.72 -3.99 -23.05
C ILE A 14 4.06 -4.28 -24.41
N PHE A 15 4.63 -3.77 -25.51
CA PHE A 15 4.10 -3.99 -26.86
C PHE A 15 4.28 -5.44 -27.35
N VAL A 16 5.38 -6.10 -26.98
CA VAL A 16 5.64 -7.51 -27.31
C VAL A 16 4.71 -8.46 -26.56
N ILE A 17 4.42 -8.18 -25.29
CA ILE A 17 3.49 -8.99 -24.47
C ILE A 17 2.05 -8.88 -25.02
N LEU A 18 1.65 -7.70 -25.50
CA LEU A 18 0.33 -7.50 -26.13
C LEU A 18 0.20 -8.25 -27.46
N LEU A 19 1.26 -8.32 -28.28
CA LEU A 19 1.27 -9.06 -29.55
C LEU A 19 1.17 -10.57 -29.36
N LEU A 20 1.72 -11.13 -28.27
CA LEU A 20 1.63 -12.56 -27.95
C LEU A 20 0.24 -12.99 -27.44
N SER A 21 -0.64 -12.04 -27.10
CA SER A 21 -1.98 -12.30 -26.57
C SER A 21 -3.12 -12.14 -27.59
N GLY A 22 -2.82 -11.77 -28.84
CA GLY A 22 -3.80 -11.53 -29.89
C GLY A 22 -3.90 -12.67 -30.90
N CYS A 23 -5.10 -13.19 -31.12
CA CYS A 23 -5.41 -14.14 -32.20
C CYS A 23 -4.98 -13.58 -33.57
N GLY A 24 -4.08 -14.27 -34.29
CA GLY A 24 -3.78 -13.94 -35.69
C GLY A 24 -2.37 -14.23 -36.20
N LEU A 25 -1.45 -14.74 -35.38
CA LEU A 25 -0.14 -15.20 -35.85
C LEU A 25 -0.23 -16.66 -36.30
N SER A 26 0.46 -17.01 -37.38
CA SER A 26 0.65 -18.42 -37.76
C SER A 26 1.59 -19.09 -36.75
N ASP A 27 1.42 -20.39 -36.54
CA ASP A 27 2.22 -21.18 -35.60
C ASP A 27 3.73 -21.00 -35.85
N ASP A 28 4.17 -21.01 -37.12
CA ASP A 28 5.56 -20.76 -37.51
C ASP A 28 6.08 -19.37 -37.10
N THR A 29 5.23 -18.34 -37.13
CA THR A 29 5.62 -16.97 -36.76
C THR A 29 5.70 -16.82 -35.24
N GLN A 30 4.84 -17.52 -34.51
CA GLN A 30 4.87 -17.54 -33.05
C GLN A 30 6.14 -18.24 -32.55
N GLU A 31 6.49 -19.40 -33.11
CA GLU A 31 7.70 -20.13 -32.74
C GLU A 31 8.98 -19.31 -32.96
N GLN A 32 9.10 -18.63 -34.12
CA GLN A 32 10.24 -17.76 -34.39
C GLN A 32 10.33 -16.55 -33.45
N LEU A 33 9.17 -16.00 -33.04
CA LEU A 33 9.12 -14.89 -32.10
C LEU A 33 9.52 -15.33 -30.69
N GLU A 34 9.05 -16.49 -30.23
CA GLU A 34 9.42 -17.08 -28.94
C GLU A 34 10.94 -17.38 -28.88
N GLU A 35 11.51 -17.94 -29.95
CA GLU A 35 12.95 -18.21 -30.03
C GLU A 35 13.78 -16.91 -30.02
N ALA A 36 13.33 -15.86 -30.72
CA ALA A 36 13.99 -14.55 -30.73
C ALA A 36 13.93 -13.85 -29.36
N VAL A 37 12.78 -13.88 -28.69
CA VAL A 37 12.61 -13.32 -27.34
C VAL A 37 13.45 -14.10 -26.33
N GLY A 38 13.48 -15.44 -26.43
CA GLY A 38 14.30 -16.30 -25.57
C GLY A 38 15.80 -15.98 -25.69
N ARG A 39 16.31 -15.83 -26.92
CA ARG A 39 17.71 -15.42 -27.16
C ARG A 39 18.01 -14.03 -26.60
N ALA A 40 17.16 -13.04 -26.87
CA ALA A 40 17.35 -11.68 -26.35
C ALA A 40 17.30 -11.61 -24.81
N ALA A 41 16.43 -12.39 -24.18
CA ALA A 41 16.34 -12.49 -22.73
C ALA A 41 17.58 -13.17 -22.13
N ALA A 42 18.09 -14.23 -22.76
CA ALA A 42 19.31 -14.90 -22.34
C ALA A 42 20.53 -13.98 -22.43
N GLU A 43 20.68 -13.24 -23.54
CA GLU A 43 21.76 -12.25 -23.72
C GLU A 43 21.66 -11.09 -22.72
N ALA A 44 20.45 -10.59 -22.45
CA ALA A 44 20.22 -9.55 -21.45
C ALA A 44 20.54 -10.04 -20.03
N LEU A 45 20.17 -11.28 -19.70
CA LEU A 45 20.48 -11.90 -18.42
C LEU A 45 21.98 -12.14 -18.25
N ASP A 46 22.67 -12.59 -19.30
CA ASP A 46 24.12 -12.81 -19.26
C ASP A 46 24.89 -11.50 -19.16
N SER A 47 24.45 -10.45 -19.89
CA SER A 47 24.96 -9.09 -19.74
C SER A 47 24.72 -8.51 -18.35
N ALA A 48 23.53 -8.77 -17.78
CA ALA A 48 23.21 -8.35 -16.42
C ALA A 48 24.08 -9.11 -15.40
N LYS A 49 24.27 -10.42 -15.55
CA LYS A 49 25.16 -11.22 -14.68
C LYS A 49 26.60 -10.73 -14.73
N SER A 50 27.14 -10.44 -15.91
CA SER A 50 28.49 -9.90 -16.10
C SER A 50 28.65 -8.52 -15.45
N LYS A 51 27.67 -7.62 -15.64
CA LYS A 51 27.66 -6.30 -14.98
C LYS A 51 27.48 -6.40 -13.47
N THR A 52 26.69 -7.37 -12.99
CA THR A 52 26.48 -7.60 -11.56
C THR A 52 27.72 -8.19 -10.90
N ALA A 53 28.44 -9.10 -11.58
CA ALA A 53 29.69 -9.67 -11.07
C ALA A 53 30.78 -8.59 -10.92
N ASN A 54 30.95 -7.73 -11.93
CA ASN A 54 31.90 -6.61 -11.87
C ASN A 54 31.48 -5.58 -10.81
N ALA A 55 30.19 -5.28 -10.68
CA ALA A 55 29.69 -4.38 -9.65
C ALA A 55 29.82 -4.96 -8.23
N VAL A 56 29.74 -6.29 -8.08
CA VAL A 56 29.92 -6.99 -6.80
C VAL A 56 31.39 -7.03 -6.40
N GLU A 57 32.34 -7.20 -7.33
CA GLU A 57 33.78 -7.06 -7.04
C GLU A 57 34.14 -5.61 -6.70
N GLU A 58 33.60 -4.62 -7.41
CA GLU A 58 33.81 -3.20 -7.13
C GLU A 58 33.16 -2.77 -5.79
N LEU A 59 32.00 -3.34 -5.44
CA LEU A 59 31.38 -3.17 -4.13
C LEU A 59 32.19 -3.86 -3.03
N SER A 60 32.73 -5.06 -3.26
CA SER A 60 33.53 -5.79 -2.28
C SER A 60 34.82 -5.04 -1.93
N SER A 61 35.51 -4.46 -2.91
CA SER A 61 36.70 -3.64 -2.64
C SER A 61 36.35 -2.34 -1.91
N THR A 62 35.22 -1.72 -2.26
CA THR A 62 34.73 -0.51 -1.59
C THR A 62 34.27 -0.78 -0.14
N ILE A 63 33.69 -1.96 0.13
CA ILE A 63 33.30 -2.43 1.48
C ILE A 63 34.55 -2.54 2.38
N ASP A 64 35.63 -3.13 1.87
CA ASP A 64 36.86 -3.32 2.64
C ASP A 64 37.59 -2.01 2.91
N GLU A 65 37.62 -1.09 1.93
CA GLU A 65 38.21 0.25 2.10
C GLU A 65 37.44 1.14 3.07
N HIS A 66 36.16 0.85 3.34
CA HIS A 66 35.29 1.70 4.16
C HIS A 66 34.93 1.06 5.51
N GLY A 67 35.72 0.10 5.99
CA GLY A 67 35.54 -0.47 7.33
C GLY A 67 34.37 -1.45 7.44
N GLY A 68 34.02 -2.12 6.33
CA GLY A 68 32.94 -3.09 6.27
C GLY A 68 31.56 -2.47 6.05
N ALA A 69 30.52 -3.29 6.22
CA ALA A 69 29.12 -2.90 5.99
C ALA A 69 28.68 -1.67 6.82
N GLN A 70 29.31 -1.46 7.99
CA GLN A 70 29.01 -0.34 8.88
C GLN A 70 29.41 1.00 8.26
N GLY A 71 30.60 1.13 7.67
CA GLY A 71 31.03 2.41 7.11
C GLY A 71 30.37 2.75 5.76
N ILE A 72 29.83 1.76 5.04
CA ILE A 72 28.91 2.03 3.94
C ILE A 72 27.60 2.64 4.45
N PHE A 73 27.06 2.10 5.55
CA PHE A 73 25.86 2.65 6.17
C PHE A 73 26.08 4.10 6.62
N ASP A 74 27.23 4.39 7.25
CA ASP A 74 27.59 5.74 7.69
C ASP A 74 27.73 6.72 6.51
N LYS A 75 28.27 6.27 5.36
CA LYS A 75 28.33 7.10 4.14
C LYS A 75 26.98 7.32 3.50
N ILE A 76 26.08 6.33 3.53
CA ILE A 76 24.70 6.50 3.05
C ILE A 76 23.97 7.53 3.92
N VAL A 77 24.12 7.47 5.24
CA VAL A 77 23.56 8.46 6.17
C VAL A 77 24.14 9.84 5.90
N GLN A 78 25.47 9.98 5.75
CA GLN A 78 26.09 11.27 5.39
C GLN A 78 25.64 11.82 4.05
N PHE A 79 25.45 10.94 3.05
CA PHE A 79 24.96 11.36 1.74
C PHE A 79 23.52 11.86 1.82
N LEU A 80 22.65 11.18 2.59
CA LEU A 80 21.27 11.62 2.82
C LEU A 80 21.23 12.93 3.62
N ASP A 81 22.05 13.06 4.66
CA ASP A 81 22.17 14.31 5.42
C ASP A 81 22.69 15.45 4.54
N GLY A 82 23.59 15.18 3.58
CA GLY A 82 24.02 16.16 2.57
C GLY A 82 22.94 16.47 1.53
N LEU A 83 22.11 15.49 1.16
CA LEU A 83 21.02 15.68 0.18
C LEU A 83 19.85 16.50 0.76
N PHE A 84 19.67 16.45 2.08
CA PHE A 84 18.56 17.11 2.78
C PHE A 84 19.02 18.27 3.70
N GLY A 85 20.32 18.44 3.92
CA GLY A 85 20.91 19.41 4.85
C GLY A 85 20.97 20.86 4.37
N GLU A 86 20.65 21.15 3.11
CA GLU A 86 20.58 22.54 2.60
C GLU A 86 19.15 23.13 2.58
N PHE A 87 18.14 22.43 3.11
CA PHE A 87 16.78 22.97 3.24
C PHE A 87 16.54 23.79 4.52
N GLU A 88 17.59 24.18 5.24
CA GLU A 88 17.51 25.17 6.34
C GLU A 88 17.77 26.60 5.84
N ASN A 89 17.01 27.05 4.85
CA ASN A 89 16.86 28.48 4.60
C ASN A 89 15.39 28.83 4.32
N GLY A 90 14.72 29.28 5.38
CA GLY A 90 13.71 30.33 5.27
C GLY A 90 12.53 30.05 4.35
N CYS A 91 11.95 28.85 4.36
CA CYS A 91 10.56 28.73 3.94
C CYS A 91 9.71 29.22 5.12
N GLU A 92 9.37 30.52 5.14
CA GLU A 92 8.26 31.02 5.94
C GLU A 92 7.07 30.10 5.64
N LYS A 93 6.77 29.20 6.58
CA LYS A 93 5.58 28.38 6.53
C LYS A 93 4.41 29.35 6.58
N LYS A 94 3.96 29.79 5.40
CA LYS A 94 2.66 30.45 5.27
C LYS A 94 1.69 29.56 6.04
N PRO A 95 1.00 30.07 7.07
CA PRO A 95 0.07 29.26 7.83
C PRO A 95 -0.86 28.64 6.81
N ALA A 96 -0.89 27.30 6.76
CA ALA A 96 -1.76 26.57 5.86
C ALA A 96 -3.15 27.17 6.03
N LYS A 97 -3.60 27.90 5.02
CA LYS A 97 -4.88 28.60 5.03
C LYS A 97 -5.88 27.48 5.33
N LYS A 98 -6.52 27.53 6.50
CA LYS A 98 -7.52 26.57 6.92
C LYS A 98 -8.61 26.63 5.85
N ILE A 99 -8.53 25.73 4.86
CA ILE A 99 -9.57 25.60 3.86
C ILE A 99 -10.76 25.10 4.66
N GLU A 100 -11.68 26.00 4.99
CA GLU A 100 -13.01 25.63 5.46
C GLU A 100 -13.57 24.65 4.46
N ARG A 101 -13.62 23.37 4.87
CA ARG A 101 -14.14 22.27 4.08
C ARG A 101 -15.66 22.31 4.12
N ASP A 102 -16.23 23.41 3.66
CA ASP A 102 -17.68 23.63 3.57
C ASP A 102 -18.23 23.26 2.20
N ALA A 103 -17.55 22.37 1.46
CA ALA A 103 -18.17 21.74 0.31
C ALA A 103 -19.36 20.90 0.81
N PRO A 104 -20.57 21.07 0.23
CA PRO A 104 -21.73 20.32 0.66
C PRO A 104 -21.48 18.83 0.44
N ARG A 105 -21.46 18.07 1.54
CA ARG A 105 -21.40 16.62 1.48
C ARG A 105 -22.80 16.09 1.24
N THR A 106 -22.96 15.28 0.20
CA THR A 106 -24.22 14.57 -0.04
C THR A 106 -24.35 13.48 1.03
N VAL A 107 -25.39 13.57 1.85
CA VAL A 107 -25.69 12.53 2.83
C VAL A 107 -26.47 11.42 2.12
N ILE A 108 -25.87 10.23 2.06
CA ILE A 108 -26.51 9.02 1.58
C ILE A 108 -27.05 8.28 2.79
N LYS A 109 -28.36 8.05 2.83
CA LYS A 109 -28.99 7.31 3.92
C LYS A 109 -28.86 5.81 3.68
N ARG A 110 -28.40 5.07 4.69
CA ARG A 110 -28.52 3.62 4.71
C ARG A 110 -30.00 3.24 4.71
N ASN A 111 -30.34 2.21 3.94
CA ASN A 111 -31.61 1.52 4.15
C ASN A 111 -31.54 0.64 5.41
N ALA A 112 -32.66 0.06 5.83
CA ALA A 112 -32.71 -0.74 7.06
C ALA A 112 -31.78 -1.97 7.00
N GLU A 113 -31.68 -2.63 5.84
CA GLU A 113 -30.81 -3.81 5.67
C GLU A 113 -29.33 -3.44 5.82
N GLN A 114 -28.91 -2.33 5.21
CA GLN A 114 -27.55 -1.81 5.31
C GLN A 114 -27.22 -1.37 6.73
N GLN A 115 -28.16 -0.73 7.44
CA GLN A 115 -27.95 -0.34 8.83
C GLN A 115 -27.81 -1.57 9.73
N ASN A 116 -28.68 -2.57 9.57
CA ASN A 116 -28.61 -3.81 10.34
C ASN A 116 -27.27 -4.54 10.11
N TYR A 117 -26.82 -4.62 8.85
CA TYR A 117 -25.54 -5.24 8.52
C TYR A 117 -24.35 -4.46 9.09
N HIS A 118 -24.39 -3.12 9.05
CA HIS A 118 -23.40 -2.28 9.69
C HIS A 118 -23.33 -2.59 11.20
N ASP A 119 -24.46 -2.57 11.90
CA ASP A 119 -24.52 -2.83 13.34
C ASP A 119 -24.05 -4.25 13.69
N GLU A 120 -24.38 -5.25 12.87
CA GLU A 120 -23.92 -6.63 13.00
C GLU A 120 -22.39 -6.72 12.90
N VAL A 121 -21.81 -6.16 11.83
CA VAL A 121 -20.35 -6.16 11.62
C VAL A 121 -19.63 -5.45 12.78
N LEU A 122 -20.18 -4.33 13.27
CA LEU A 122 -19.59 -3.63 14.41
C LEU A 122 -19.65 -4.45 15.70
N SER A 123 -20.69 -5.25 15.88
CA SER A 123 -20.79 -6.16 17.03
C SER A 123 -19.69 -7.24 17.05
N LEU A 124 -19.10 -7.55 15.90
CA LEU A 124 -17.98 -8.49 15.75
C LEU A 124 -16.60 -7.85 16.00
N THR A 125 -16.55 -6.54 16.26
CA THR A 125 -15.29 -5.80 16.48
C THR A 125 -15.28 -5.08 17.82
N ILE A 126 -14.12 -4.56 18.23
CA ILE A 126 -13.99 -3.70 19.41
C ILE A 126 -13.48 -2.34 18.95
N LEU A 127 -14.05 -1.24 19.47
CA LEU A 127 -13.48 0.09 19.26
C LEU A 127 -12.36 0.34 20.27
N LYS A 128 -11.19 0.80 19.79
CA LYS A 128 -10.05 1.16 20.65
C LYS A 128 -10.46 2.18 21.72
N THR A 129 -11.29 3.15 21.34
CA THR A 129 -11.88 4.14 22.24
C THR A 129 -13.26 4.55 21.71
N ALA A 130 -14.10 5.12 22.58
CA ALA A 130 -15.39 5.68 22.16
C ALA A 130 -15.28 6.88 21.19
N ALA A 131 -14.07 7.44 21.01
CA ALA A 131 -13.84 8.53 20.05
C ALA A 131 -13.61 8.03 18.61
N VAL A 132 -13.46 6.72 18.40
CA VAL A 132 -13.31 6.15 17.07
C VAL A 132 -14.65 6.25 16.33
N ASN A 133 -14.75 7.21 15.42
CA ASN A 133 -15.93 7.48 14.61
C ASN A 133 -15.96 6.59 13.37
N ILE A 134 -16.93 5.68 13.33
CA ILE A 134 -17.16 4.74 12.24
C ILE A 134 -18.60 4.75 11.73
N ASP A 135 -19.46 5.59 12.30
CA ASP A 135 -20.89 5.68 11.97
C ASP A 135 -21.11 5.95 10.47
N CYS A 136 -20.15 6.63 9.83
CA CYS A 136 -20.24 7.00 8.43
C CYS A 136 -19.56 6.05 7.44
N LEU A 137 -19.01 4.92 7.91
CA LEU A 137 -18.33 3.96 7.04
C LEU A 137 -19.21 3.54 5.86
N ARG A 138 -18.60 3.44 4.69
CA ARG A 138 -19.31 2.98 3.50
C ARG A 138 -19.70 1.49 3.65
N PRO A 139 -20.81 1.03 3.05
CA PRO A 139 -21.20 -0.39 3.08
C PRO A 139 -20.08 -1.33 2.62
N GLU A 140 -19.23 -0.89 1.71
CA GLU A 140 -18.05 -1.66 1.30
C GLU A 140 -17.06 -1.91 2.44
N LEU A 141 -16.86 -0.92 3.30
CA LEU A 141 -15.98 -1.05 4.45
C LEU A 141 -16.59 -2.01 5.48
N ASP A 142 -17.92 -2.07 5.60
CA ASP A 142 -18.58 -3.08 6.44
C ASP A 142 -18.27 -4.50 5.93
N SER A 143 -18.39 -4.72 4.61
CA SER A 143 -17.98 -6.01 4.01
C SER A 143 -16.49 -6.30 4.21
N ALA A 144 -15.63 -5.28 4.11
CA ALA A 144 -14.20 -5.44 4.32
C ALA A 144 -13.87 -5.81 5.77
N ILE A 145 -14.53 -5.17 6.74
CA ILE A 145 -14.37 -5.49 8.17
C ILE A 145 -14.84 -6.92 8.44
N ASN A 146 -15.96 -7.35 7.85
CA ASN A 146 -16.44 -8.72 8.00
C ASN A 146 -15.44 -9.76 7.48
N ILE A 147 -14.80 -9.49 6.33
CA ILE A 147 -13.71 -10.34 5.80
C ILE A 147 -12.54 -10.37 6.79
N VAL A 148 -12.12 -9.21 7.30
CA VAL A 148 -11.04 -9.15 8.30
C VAL A 148 -11.38 -10.01 9.52
N VAL A 149 -12.60 -9.87 10.08
CA VAL A 149 -13.07 -10.68 11.20
C VAL A 149 -12.94 -12.18 10.88
N ALA A 150 -13.46 -12.61 9.73
CA ALA A 150 -13.38 -14.01 9.29
C ALA A 150 -11.93 -14.50 9.16
N THR A 151 -11.02 -13.70 8.59
CA THR A 151 -9.61 -14.06 8.47
C THR A 151 -8.95 -14.19 9.86
N TYR A 152 -9.29 -13.32 10.82
CA TYR A 152 -8.83 -13.47 12.20
C TYR A 152 -9.37 -14.77 12.84
N HIS A 153 -10.66 -15.07 12.70
CA HIS A 153 -11.25 -16.32 13.21
C HIS A 153 -10.55 -17.55 12.63
N GLU A 154 -10.26 -17.53 11.33
CA GLU A 154 -9.56 -18.62 10.67
C GLU A 154 -8.12 -18.79 11.17
N VAL A 155 -7.36 -17.70 11.30
CA VAL A 155 -5.95 -17.75 11.72
C VAL A 155 -5.80 -18.15 13.18
N PHE A 156 -6.63 -17.59 14.06
CA PHE A 156 -6.57 -17.86 15.50
C PHE A 156 -7.38 -19.08 15.94
N LYS A 157 -8.20 -19.66 15.04
CA LYS A 157 -9.15 -20.74 15.36
C LYS A 157 -10.05 -20.37 16.54
N ASP A 158 -10.51 -19.13 16.55
CA ASP A 158 -11.35 -18.55 17.59
C ASP A 158 -12.44 -17.67 16.97
N ASP A 159 -13.65 -18.22 16.87
CA ASP A 159 -14.83 -17.53 16.35
C ASP A 159 -15.30 -16.37 17.24
N ASN A 160 -14.78 -16.26 18.47
CA ASN A 160 -15.07 -15.16 19.38
C ASN A 160 -14.00 -14.06 19.34
N TYR A 161 -12.95 -14.21 18.54
CA TYR A 161 -11.93 -13.18 18.43
C TYR A 161 -12.55 -11.93 17.80
N ARG A 162 -12.33 -10.76 18.43
CA ARG A 162 -12.87 -9.48 17.96
C ARG A 162 -11.73 -8.53 17.63
N PRO A 163 -11.43 -8.29 16.34
CA PRO A 163 -10.42 -7.32 15.94
C PRO A 163 -10.73 -5.92 16.46
N VAL A 164 -9.69 -5.17 16.81
CA VAL A 164 -9.84 -3.81 17.36
C VAL A 164 -9.75 -2.78 16.24
N ILE A 165 -10.80 -1.98 16.04
CA ILE A 165 -10.76 -0.81 15.17
C ILE A 165 -10.11 0.35 15.94
N THR A 166 -9.03 0.88 15.38
CA THR A 166 -8.24 1.95 16.02
C THR A 166 -8.54 3.34 15.47
N SER A 167 -9.04 3.45 14.24
CA SER A 167 -9.41 4.71 13.60
C SER A 167 -10.38 4.48 12.44
N GLY A 168 -11.23 5.48 12.18
CA GLY A 168 -12.16 5.59 11.06
C GLY A 168 -12.13 7.03 10.52
N ASN A 169 -13.20 7.80 10.74
CA ASN A 169 -13.29 9.23 10.44
C ASN A 169 -13.22 10.08 11.73
N ASP A 170 -12.16 9.90 12.49
CA ASP A 170 -12.06 10.24 13.91
C ASP A 170 -11.13 11.42 14.25
N SER A 171 -10.40 12.00 13.28
CA SER A 171 -9.60 13.20 13.58
C SER A 171 -9.15 14.01 12.36
N ASP A 172 -8.70 15.24 12.62
CA ASP A 172 -7.95 16.12 11.72
C ASP A 172 -6.46 15.72 11.54
N LYS A 173 -6.03 14.63 12.17
CA LYS A 173 -4.62 14.18 12.16
C LYS A 173 -4.21 13.46 10.87
N HIS A 174 -5.16 13.21 9.97
CA HIS A 174 -4.85 12.59 8.69
C HIS A 174 -4.51 13.65 7.63
N GLY A 175 -3.61 13.29 6.71
CA GLY A 175 -3.25 14.15 5.58
C GLY A 175 -4.48 14.65 4.82
N GLU A 176 -4.39 15.84 4.22
CA GLU A 176 -5.56 16.59 3.73
C GLU A 176 -6.48 15.77 2.80
N ARG A 177 -5.89 14.86 2.02
CA ARG A 177 -6.59 14.01 1.05
C ARG A 177 -6.87 12.60 1.55
N SER A 178 -6.79 12.34 2.86
CA SER A 178 -7.08 11.02 3.43
C SER A 178 -8.48 10.51 3.03
N ALA A 179 -8.55 9.20 2.75
CA ALA A 179 -9.79 8.49 2.46
C ALA A 179 -10.73 8.41 3.68
N ARG A 180 -10.16 8.54 4.89
CA ARG A 180 -10.89 8.57 6.17
C ARG A 180 -11.94 9.67 6.22
N TYR A 181 -11.63 10.84 5.68
CA TYR A 181 -12.55 11.98 5.64
C TYR A 181 -13.79 11.75 4.75
N ALA A 182 -13.72 10.78 3.85
CA ALA A 182 -14.81 10.30 3.00
C ALA A 182 -15.39 8.96 3.48
N CYS A 183 -15.04 8.57 4.72
CA CYS A 183 -15.42 7.33 5.39
C CYS A 183 -15.14 6.06 4.56
N ALA A 184 -14.07 6.12 3.77
CA ALA A 184 -13.65 5.09 2.83
C ALA A 184 -12.37 4.38 3.28
N ALA A 185 -12.02 4.49 4.57
CA ALA A 185 -10.88 3.83 5.17
C ALA A 185 -11.11 3.53 6.66
N VAL A 186 -10.46 2.49 7.15
CA VAL A 186 -10.50 2.03 8.55
C VAL A 186 -9.12 1.48 8.94
N ASP A 187 -8.73 1.68 10.19
CA ASP A 187 -7.51 1.07 10.76
C ASP A 187 -7.86 -0.04 11.73
N ILE A 188 -7.35 -1.24 11.47
CA ILE A 188 -7.51 -2.39 12.35
C ILE A 188 -6.19 -2.66 13.07
N ARG A 189 -6.21 -2.74 14.40
CA ARG A 189 -5.05 -3.10 15.19
C ARG A 189 -4.58 -4.50 14.81
N ILE A 190 -3.27 -4.64 14.61
CA ILE A 190 -2.62 -5.95 14.45
C ILE A 190 -1.51 -6.16 15.48
N LYS A 191 -1.06 -5.10 16.18
CA LYS A 191 0.05 -5.14 17.13
C LYS A 191 -0.10 -6.12 18.29
N ASP A 192 -1.34 -6.45 18.67
CA ASP A 192 -1.67 -7.35 19.79
C ASP A 192 -1.31 -8.80 19.49
N VAL A 193 -1.12 -9.15 18.21
CA VAL A 193 -0.55 -10.44 17.80
C VAL A 193 0.95 -10.38 18.05
N GLU A 194 1.45 -11.11 19.05
CA GLU A 194 2.84 -11.01 19.50
C GLU A 194 3.86 -11.33 18.39
N ASP A 195 3.64 -12.42 17.65
CA ASP A 195 4.53 -12.88 16.59
C ASP A 195 4.38 -12.04 15.31
N VAL A 196 5.44 -11.30 14.97
CA VAL A 196 5.53 -10.49 13.75
C VAL A 196 5.36 -11.29 12.46
N LYS A 197 5.76 -12.57 12.43
CA LYS A 197 5.55 -13.44 11.26
C LYS A 197 4.07 -13.72 11.07
N ILE A 198 3.35 -14.00 12.15
CA ILE A 198 1.89 -14.17 12.11
C ILE A 198 1.22 -12.86 11.66
N ARG A 199 1.68 -11.70 12.15
CA ARG A 199 1.17 -10.39 11.68
C ARG A 199 1.31 -10.21 10.17
N LYS A 200 2.48 -10.53 9.61
CA LYS A 200 2.72 -10.46 8.16
C LYS A 200 1.85 -11.45 7.38
N THR A 201 1.71 -12.68 7.87
CA THR A 201 0.82 -13.68 7.24
C THR A 201 -0.62 -13.22 7.25
N LEU A 202 -1.10 -12.68 8.37
CA LEU A 202 -2.45 -12.17 8.51
C LEU A 202 -2.71 -10.96 7.61
N ALA A 203 -1.78 -10.00 7.55
CA ALA A 203 -1.84 -8.86 6.64
C ALA A 203 -1.94 -9.30 5.18
N LYS A 204 -1.14 -10.32 4.80
CA LYS A 204 -1.15 -10.90 3.46
C LYS A 204 -2.49 -11.58 3.15
N ALA A 205 -2.98 -12.45 4.04
CA ALA A 205 -4.26 -13.14 3.87
C ALA A 205 -5.42 -12.15 3.71
N ILE A 206 -5.50 -11.14 4.59
CA ILE A 206 -6.51 -10.07 4.49
C ILE A 206 -6.41 -9.33 3.15
N THR A 207 -5.19 -9.05 2.66
CA THR A 207 -5.00 -8.39 1.36
C THR A 207 -5.49 -9.25 0.20
N GLU A 208 -5.23 -10.56 0.24
CA GLU A 208 -5.67 -11.52 -0.77
C GLU A 208 -7.20 -11.69 -0.76
N ASP A 209 -7.80 -11.84 0.42
CA ASP A 209 -9.25 -12.05 0.60
C ASP A 209 -10.07 -10.82 0.21
N LEU A 210 -9.60 -9.61 0.54
CA LEU A 210 -10.25 -8.36 0.14
C LEU A 210 -10.15 -8.13 -1.37
N GLY A 211 -9.08 -8.62 -1.99
CA GLY A 211 -8.86 -8.51 -3.42
C GLY A 211 -8.66 -7.06 -3.92
N PRO A 212 -8.75 -6.84 -5.24
CA PRO A 212 -8.28 -5.62 -5.87
C PRO A 212 -9.22 -4.42 -5.71
N ARG A 213 -10.33 -4.51 -4.97
CA ARG A 213 -11.20 -3.34 -4.69
C ARG A 213 -10.60 -2.43 -3.63
N TYR A 214 -9.79 -3.01 -2.75
CA TYR A 214 -9.21 -2.33 -1.60
C TYR A 214 -7.71 -2.09 -1.80
N PHE A 215 -7.20 -1.18 -0.98
CA PHE A 215 -5.78 -0.95 -0.77
C PHE A 215 -5.52 -1.20 0.72
N VAL A 216 -4.64 -2.15 1.01
CA VAL A 216 -4.32 -2.60 2.36
C VAL A 216 -2.84 -2.32 2.61
N LEU A 217 -2.53 -1.64 3.72
CA LEU A 217 -1.17 -1.39 4.17
C LEU A 217 -0.98 -1.89 5.60
N HIS A 218 0.13 -2.57 5.84
CA HIS A 218 0.60 -2.88 7.19
C HIS A 218 1.52 -1.75 7.64
N GLU A 219 0.95 -0.75 8.29
CA GLU A 219 1.64 0.47 8.68
C GLU A 219 2.31 0.32 10.04
N ASP A 220 3.38 1.09 10.26
CA ASP A 220 4.09 1.19 11.55
C ASP A 220 4.58 -0.15 12.12
N VAL A 221 5.01 -1.10 11.27
CA VAL A 221 5.42 -2.46 11.67
C VAL A 221 6.50 -2.43 12.77
N GLY A 222 6.21 -3.07 13.90
CA GLY A 222 7.08 -3.13 15.08
C GLY A 222 6.92 -1.97 16.06
N MET A 223 6.21 -0.90 15.67
CA MET A 223 6.02 0.30 16.48
C MET A 223 4.73 0.25 17.29
N VAL A 224 4.57 1.18 18.23
CA VAL A 224 3.39 1.24 19.13
C VAL A 224 2.06 1.42 18.37
N ASN A 225 2.13 2.05 17.20
CA ASN A 225 0.96 2.34 16.36
C ASN A 225 0.75 1.31 15.24
N GLU A 226 1.41 0.14 15.27
CA GLU A 226 1.25 -0.87 14.22
C GLU A 226 -0.22 -1.28 13.97
N HIS A 227 -0.68 -1.12 12.73
CA HIS A 227 -2.06 -1.40 12.32
C HIS A 227 -2.14 -1.78 10.84
N LEU A 228 -3.31 -2.30 10.44
CA LEU A 228 -3.70 -2.49 9.04
C LEU A 228 -4.58 -1.33 8.61
N HIS A 229 -4.08 -0.48 7.72
CA HIS A 229 -4.86 0.53 7.04
C HIS A 229 -5.56 -0.10 5.84
N ILE A 230 -6.88 -0.12 5.86
CA ILE A 230 -7.72 -0.68 4.79
C ILE A 230 -8.54 0.46 4.22
N GLN A 231 -8.44 0.68 2.91
CA GLN A 231 -9.21 1.70 2.23
C GLN A 231 -9.76 1.23 0.88
N LEU A 232 -10.84 1.86 0.41
CA LEU A 232 -11.24 1.73 -0.98
C LEU A 232 -10.20 2.35 -1.90
N LYS A 233 -9.97 1.73 -3.06
CA LYS A 233 -9.11 2.32 -4.08
C LYS A 233 -9.56 3.73 -4.47
N SER A 234 -8.59 4.63 -4.63
CA SER A 234 -8.86 5.99 -5.11
C SER A 234 -9.60 5.94 -6.46
N GLY A 235 -10.68 6.71 -6.56
CA GLY A 235 -11.53 6.75 -7.75
C GLY A 235 -12.66 5.72 -7.78
N SER A 236 -12.72 4.76 -6.84
CA SER A 236 -13.84 3.81 -6.74
C SER A 236 -14.99 4.29 -5.83
N TYR A 237 -14.84 5.46 -5.22
CA TYR A 237 -15.85 6.05 -4.35
C TYR A 237 -15.91 7.58 -4.53
N ASN A 238 -17.10 8.15 -4.33
CA ASN A 238 -17.32 9.59 -4.41
C ASN A 238 -16.99 10.26 -3.08
N ARG A 239 -15.88 11.01 -3.05
CA ARG A 239 -15.36 11.67 -1.84
C ARG A 239 -16.33 12.68 -1.20
N ASN A 240 -17.34 13.14 -1.93
CA ASN A 240 -18.33 14.10 -1.45
C ASN A 240 -19.55 13.43 -0.78
N GLU A 241 -19.60 12.10 -0.75
CA GLU A 241 -20.66 11.36 -0.06
C GLU A 241 -20.26 10.99 1.37
N VAL A 242 -21.23 11.09 2.27
CA VAL A 242 -21.16 10.57 3.64
C VAL A 242 -22.35 9.66 3.86
N TRP A 243 -22.09 8.46 4.36
CA TRP A 243 -23.13 7.49 4.67
C TRP A 243 -23.64 7.74 6.09
N LYS A 244 -24.95 7.61 6.30
CA LYS A 244 -25.59 7.70 7.61
C LYS A 244 -26.71 6.69 7.69
#